data_AF-A0A7X5VRZ9-F1
#
_entry.id   AF-A0A7X5VRZ9-F1
#
_cell.length_a   1.000
_cell.length_b   1.000
_cell.length_c   1.000
_cell.angle_alpha   90.00
_cell.angle_beta   90.00
_cell.angle_gamma   90.00
#
_symmetry.space_group_name_H-M   'P 1'
#
loop_
_entity.id
_entity.type
_entity.pdbx_description
1 polymer ?
#
loop_
_entity_poly.entity_id
_entity_poly.type
_entity_poly.pdbx_seq_one_letter_code
_entity_poly.pdbx_strand_id
1 'polypeptide(L)'
;LVGADPLPEMYVGRLSAQTESEVSDIVAKIVGYDSVPPALLNQQILLAADDDSLSFETGQEDLVSLYLSDTKIPAERAYLRQLGVAATNQKIRDTINLGAVTTNYLGHGNVHNWAAENVFIDTSDLPLLTNSDRPTF
;
A
#
# COMPACT_ATOMS: atom_id res chain seq x y z
N LEU A 1 29.43 -8.70 15.05
CA LEU A 1 28.69 -7.43 15.07
C LEU A 1 29.74 -6.35 14.93
N VAL A 2 29.76 -5.69 13.78
CA VAL A 2 30.72 -4.62 13.50
C VAL A 2 30.04 -3.31 13.93
N GLY A 3 30.78 -2.34 14.46
CA GLY A 3 30.24 -0.99 14.67
C GLY A 3 29.56 -0.69 16.01
N ALA A 4 29.09 -1.70 16.77
CA ALA A 4 28.47 -1.51 18.10
C ALA A 4 27.36 -0.43 18.12
N ASP A 5 26.58 -0.37 17.05
CA ASP A 5 25.47 0.56 16.86
C ASP A 5 24.15 -0.23 16.65
N PRO A 6 22.97 0.42 16.61
CA PRO A 6 21.69 -0.28 16.44
C PRO A 6 21.35 -0.59 14.98
N LEU A 7 22.26 -0.34 14.02
CA LEU A 7 22.00 -0.57 12.60
C LEU A 7 22.17 -2.05 12.26
N PRO A 8 21.17 -2.69 11.61
CA PRO A 8 21.27 -4.08 11.24
C PRO A 8 22.29 -4.28 10.11
N GLU A 9 23.16 -5.28 10.23
CA GLU A 9 24.10 -5.65 9.16
C GLU A 9 23.50 -6.55 8.07
N MET A 10 22.23 -6.94 8.19
CA MET A 10 21.50 -7.73 7.19
C MET A 10 20.11 -7.15 6.98
N TYR A 11 19.61 -7.24 5.75
CA TYR A 11 18.20 -7.00 5.47
C TYR A 11 17.37 -8.16 6.01
N VAL A 12 16.39 -7.85 6.87
CA VAL A 12 15.52 -8.84 7.51
C VAL A 12 14.08 -8.61 7.05
N GLY A 13 13.43 -9.69 6.62
CA GLY A 13 12.00 -9.73 6.32
C GLY A 13 11.37 -11.00 6.92
N ARG A 14 10.04 -11.03 7.03
CA ARG A 14 9.28 -12.18 7.56
C ARG A 14 8.10 -12.53 6.66
N LEU A 15 8.05 -13.77 6.19
CA LEU A 15 6.85 -14.33 5.56
C LEU A 15 5.96 -14.89 6.68
N SER A 16 5.00 -14.10 7.14
CA SER A 16 4.09 -14.49 8.22
C SER A 16 2.93 -15.33 7.67
N ALA A 17 2.85 -16.58 8.12
CA ALA A 17 1.79 -17.52 7.75
C ALA A 17 1.50 -18.47 8.92
N GLN A 18 0.26 -18.92 9.01
CA GLN A 18 -0.24 -19.95 9.93
C GLN A 18 -0.46 -21.29 9.23
N THR A 19 -0.62 -21.29 7.90
CA THR A 19 -0.84 -22.50 7.10
C THR A 19 0.13 -22.63 5.92
N GLU A 20 0.31 -23.85 5.41
CA GLU A 20 1.11 -24.10 4.21
C GLU A 20 0.55 -23.41 2.96
N SER A 21 -0.78 -23.26 2.89
CA SER A 21 -1.43 -22.55 1.78
C SER A 21 -1.03 -21.07 1.79
N GLU A 22 -1.05 -20.41 2.95
CA GLU A 22 -0.66 -19.00 3.06
C GLU A 22 0.83 -18.79 2.70
N VAL A 23 1.72 -19.72 3.09
CA VAL A 23 3.12 -19.69 2.64
C VAL A 23 3.19 -19.79 1.12
N SER A 24 2.45 -20.73 0.53
CA SER A 24 2.41 -20.94 -0.92
C SER A 24 1.91 -19.70 -1.66
N ASP A 25 0.87 -19.05 -1.14
CA ASP A 25 0.28 -17.82 -1.71
C ASP A 25 1.26 -16.64 -1.66
N ILE A 26 1.98 -16.48 -0.54
CA ILE A 26 3.00 -15.42 -0.40
C ILE A 26 4.17 -15.67 -1.37
N VAL A 27 4.69 -16.90 -1.42
CA VAL A 27 5.80 -17.27 -2.31
C VAL A 27 5.40 -17.13 -3.78
N ALA A 28 4.19 -17.54 -4.15
CA ALA A 28 3.68 -17.40 -5.51
C ALA A 28 3.63 -15.92 -5.94
N LYS A 29 3.17 -15.02 -5.07
CA LYS A 29 3.20 -13.57 -5.35
C LYS A 29 4.62 -13.04 -5.54
N ILE A 30 5.56 -13.43 -4.67
CA ILE A 30 6.96 -12.98 -4.75
C ILE A 30 7.62 -13.45 -6.04
N VAL A 31 7.54 -14.75 -6.35
CA VAL A 31 8.16 -15.34 -7.56
C VAL A 31 7.47 -14.84 -8.82
N GLY A 32 6.15 -14.65 -8.76
CA GLY A 32 5.35 -14.17 -9.89
C GLY A 32 5.57 -12.70 -10.23
N TYR A 33 5.99 -11.87 -9.26
CA TYR A 33 6.08 -10.41 -9.41
C TYR A 33 6.86 -9.98 -10.65
N ASP A 34 8.08 -10.50 -10.83
CA ASP A 34 8.96 -10.13 -11.95
C ASP A 34 8.45 -10.61 -13.32
N SER A 35 7.46 -11.51 -13.33
CA SER A 35 6.82 -12.00 -14.56
C SER A 35 5.61 -11.15 -14.97
N VAL A 36 5.14 -10.23 -14.11
CA VAL A 36 4.02 -9.34 -14.43
C VAL A 36 4.51 -8.23 -15.37
N PRO A 37 3.86 -8.00 -16.52
CA PRO A 37 4.20 -6.88 -17.39
C PRO A 37 4.18 -5.55 -16.63
N PRO A 38 5.23 -4.71 -16.72
CA PRO A 38 5.26 -3.41 -16.04
C PRO A 38 4.06 -2.52 -16.38
N ALA A 39 3.50 -2.67 -17.58
CA ALA A 39 2.30 -1.96 -17.99
C ALA A 39 1.06 -2.33 -17.15
N LEU A 40 1.01 -3.48 -16.47
CA LEU A 40 -0.10 -3.83 -15.55
C LEU A 40 0.14 -3.32 -14.13
N LEU A 41 1.41 -3.29 -13.68
CA LEU A 41 1.78 -2.83 -12.34
C LEU A 41 1.84 -1.30 -12.24
N ASN A 42 2.41 -0.64 -13.24
CA ASN A 42 2.73 0.79 -13.22
C ASN A 42 1.55 1.64 -13.72
N GLN A 43 0.30 1.22 -13.46
CA GLN A 43 -0.85 2.03 -13.85
C GLN A 43 -0.93 3.28 -12.98
N GLN A 44 -0.58 3.17 -11.69
CA GLN A 44 -0.67 4.27 -10.73
C GLN A 44 0.11 4.01 -9.44
N ILE A 45 0.27 5.06 -8.64
CA ILE A 45 0.74 5.03 -7.26
C ILE A 45 -0.43 5.47 -6.39
N LEU A 46 -0.80 4.70 -5.37
CA LEU A 46 -1.86 5.06 -4.43
C LEU A 46 -1.29 5.79 -3.22
N LEU A 47 -1.80 6.98 -2.93
CA LEU A 47 -1.49 7.77 -1.74
C LEU A 47 -2.76 7.97 -0.91
N ALA A 48 -2.86 7.26 0.21
CA ALA A 48 -3.97 7.36 1.15
C ALA A 48 -3.55 8.15 2.39
N ALA A 49 -4.47 8.95 2.92
CA ALA A 49 -4.22 9.77 4.10
C ALA A 49 -5.42 9.80 5.03
N ASP A 50 -5.13 9.77 6.33
CA ASP A 50 -6.08 9.98 7.43
C ASP A 50 -6.55 11.44 7.50
N ASP A 51 -7.65 11.70 8.22
CA ASP A 51 -8.27 13.03 8.34
C ASP A 51 -7.95 13.78 9.63
N ASP A 52 -7.37 13.10 10.63
CA ASP A 52 -7.04 13.70 11.93
C ASP A 52 -6.01 14.85 11.84
N SER A 53 -5.14 14.86 10.81
CA SER A 53 -4.20 15.96 10.56
C SER A 53 -3.92 16.21 9.08
N LEU A 54 -3.90 17.50 8.72
CA LEU A 54 -3.43 18.00 7.42
C LEU A 54 -2.00 17.57 7.05
N SER A 55 -1.17 17.24 8.04
CA SER A 55 0.21 16.81 7.80
C SER A 55 0.30 15.47 7.09
N PHE A 56 -0.73 14.60 7.20
CA PHE A 56 -0.76 13.34 6.46
C PHE A 56 -0.90 13.59 4.96
N GLU A 57 -1.85 14.43 4.55
CA GLU A 57 -1.99 14.85 3.14
C GLU A 57 -0.75 15.61 2.66
N THR A 58 -0.24 16.55 3.47
CA THR A 58 0.94 17.36 3.09
C THR A 58 2.18 16.48 2.90
N GLY A 59 2.40 15.48 3.77
CA GLY A 59 3.50 14.54 3.63
C GLY A 59 3.42 13.67 2.37
N GLN A 60 2.20 13.29 1.96
CA GLN A 60 1.99 12.60 0.67
C GLN A 60 2.32 13.52 -0.51
N GLU A 61 1.89 14.79 -0.48
CA GLU A 61 2.20 15.74 -1.56
C GLU A 61 3.69 16.09 -1.62
N ASP A 62 4.39 16.14 -0.48
CA ASP A 62 5.85 16.27 -0.43
C ASP A 62 6.53 15.07 -1.10
N LEU A 63 6.05 13.84 -0.84
CA LEU A 63 6.56 12.63 -1.49
C LEU A 63 6.35 12.68 -3.02
N VAL A 64 5.19 13.17 -3.47
CA VAL A 64 4.94 13.38 -4.91
C VAL A 64 5.94 14.37 -5.50
N SER A 65 6.02 15.56 -4.89
CA SER A 65 6.86 16.66 -5.36
C SER A 65 8.32 16.27 -5.45
N LEU A 66 8.86 15.63 -4.40
CA LEU A 66 10.28 15.31 -4.27
C LEU A 66 10.71 14.08 -5.07
N TYR A 67 9.84 13.06 -5.20
CA TYR A 67 10.28 11.74 -5.67
C TYR A 67 9.46 11.17 -6.83
N LEU A 68 8.18 11.54 -6.98
CA LEU A 68 7.29 10.88 -7.95
C LEU A 68 7.07 11.67 -9.23
N SER A 69 7.33 12.99 -9.23
CA SER A 69 7.10 13.88 -10.37
C SER A 69 7.75 13.38 -11.68
N ASP A 70 8.90 12.71 -11.60
CA ASP A 70 9.65 12.24 -12.77
C ASP A 70 9.30 10.80 -13.21
N THR A 71 8.49 10.07 -12.43
CA THR A 71 8.21 8.64 -12.68
C THR A 71 7.30 8.37 -13.86
N LYS A 72 6.55 9.37 -14.33
CA LYS A 72 5.45 9.26 -15.32
C LYS A 72 4.31 8.32 -14.92
N ILE A 73 4.31 7.82 -13.68
CA ILE A 73 3.22 7.01 -13.12
C ILE A 73 2.30 7.98 -12.38
N PRO A 74 0.98 8.01 -12.67
CA PRO A 74 0.07 8.93 -12.00
C PRO A 74 -0.05 8.57 -10.51
N ALA A 75 -0.06 9.59 -9.65
CA ALA A 75 -0.31 9.43 -8.23
C ALA A 75 -1.79 9.71 -7.92
N GLU A 76 -2.51 8.71 -7.44
CA GLU A 76 -3.92 8.79 -7.08
C GLU A 76 -4.08 9.05 -5.59
N ARG A 77 -4.87 10.07 -5.25
CA ARG A 77 -5.16 10.44 -3.86
C ARG A 77 -6.43 9.76 -3.36
N ALA A 78 -6.34 9.15 -2.18
CA ALA A 78 -7.46 8.65 -1.39
C ALA A 78 -7.42 9.30 0.00
N TYR A 79 -7.67 10.62 0.05
CA TYR A 79 -7.58 11.39 1.29
C TYR A 79 -8.92 11.40 2.01
N LEU A 80 -8.94 10.81 3.21
CA LEU A 80 -10.14 10.57 4.00
C LEU A 80 -10.93 11.85 4.25
N ARG A 81 -10.23 12.93 4.63
CA ARG A 81 -10.84 14.24 4.93
C ARG A 81 -11.62 14.82 3.76
N GLN A 82 -11.20 14.51 2.53
CA GLN A 82 -11.79 15.06 1.30
C GLN A 82 -12.92 14.19 0.76
N LEU A 83 -12.80 12.87 0.93
CA LEU A 83 -13.69 11.89 0.30
C LEU A 83 -14.75 11.33 1.26
N GLY A 84 -14.46 11.32 2.56
CA GLY A 84 -15.22 10.54 3.55
C GLY A 84 -14.98 9.04 3.42
N VAL A 85 -15.39 8.28 4.44
CA VAL A 85 -15.02 6.85 4.62
C VAL A 85 -15.39 5.98 3.41
N ALA A 86 -16.65 6.02 2.96
CA ALA A 86 -17.15 5.12 1.92
C ALA A 86 -16.42 5.33 0.58
N ALA A 87 -16.24 6.57 0.16
CA ALA A 87 -15.55 6.90 -1.08
C ALA A 87 -14.05 6.65 -0.98
N THR A 88 -13.44 6.84 0.20
CA THR A 88 -12.03 6.50 0.44
C THR A 88 -11.79 4.99 0.30
N ASN A 89 -12.61 4.15 0.94
CA ASN A 89 -12.52 2.69 0.81
C ASN A 89 -12.70 2.24 -0.65
N GLN A 90 -13.69 2.79 -1.35
CA GLN A 90 -13.91 2.49 -2.76
C GLN A 90 -12.69 2.90 -3.61
N LYS A 91 -12.17 4.12 -3.42
CA LYS A 91 -10.99 4.63 -4.14
C LYS A 91 -9.76 3.77 -3.89
N ILE A 92 -9.49 3.36 -2.65
CA ILE A 92 -8.36 2.47 -2.32
C ILE A 92 -8.49 1.16 -3.08
N ARG A 93 -9.63 0.46 -2.97
CA ARG A 93 -9.84 -0.83 -3.64
C ARG A 93 -9.74 -0.71 -5.16
N ASP A 94 -10.39 0.28 -5.76
CA ASP A 94 -10.35 0.48 -7.21
C ASP A 94 -8.94 0.77 -7.70
N THR A 95 -8.17 1.55 -6.92
CA THR A 95 -6.81 1.93 -7.29
C THR A 95 -5.87 0.72 -7.23
N ILE A 96 -5.97 -0.10 -6.18
CA ILE A 96 -5.21 -1.35 -6.04
C ILE A 96 -5.60 -2.35 -7.14
N ASN A 97 -6.89 -2.53 -7.40
CA ASN A 97 -7.42 -3.48 -8.38
C ASN A 97 -7.06 -3.13 -9.82
N LEU A 98 -6.90 -1.84 -10.15
CA LEU A 98 -6.43 -1.43 -11.47
C LEU A 98 -4.94 -1.75 -11.69
N GLY A 99 -4.14 -1.68 -10.64
CA GLY A 99 -2.69 -1.90 -10.67
C GLY A 99 -1.92 -0.74 -10.04
N ALA A 100 -1.78 -0.78 -8.72
CA ALA A 100 -0.90 0.15 -8.02
C ALA A 100 0.50 -0.48 -7.90
N VAL A 101 1.53 0.20 -8.39
CA VAL A 101 2.92 -0.27 -8.19
C VAL A 101 3.32 -0.16 -6.72
N THR A 102 2.84 0.89 -6.05
CA THR A 102 2.94 1.06 -4.61
C THR A 102 1.71 1.75 -4.05
N THR A 103 1.38 1.40 -2.81
CA THR A 103 0.32 1.95 -1.98
C THR A 103 0.94 2.48 -0.70
N ASN A 104 0.89 3.79 -0.51
CA ASN A 104 1.36 4.42 0.70
C ASN A 104 0.17 4.95 1.51
N TYR A 105 0.19 4.69 2.82
CA TYR A 105 -0.76 5.25 3.77
C TYR A 105 -0.02 6.04 4.84
N LEU A 106 -0.49 7.27 5.11
CA LEU A 106 -0.02 8.10 6.23
C LEU A 106 -1.20 8.44 7.12
N GLY A 107 -1.11 8.07 8.40
CA GLY A 107 -2.22 8.24 9.33
C GLY A 107 -2.14 7.36 10.56
N HIS A 108 -3.20 7.40 11.37
CA HIS A 108 -3.39 6.46 12.45
C HIS A 108 -3.80 5.08 11.94
N GLY A 109 -3.52 4.04 12.71
CA GLY A 109 -3.93 2.70 12.35
C GLY A 109 -4.11 1.82 13.56
N ASN A 110 -4.84 0.74 13.35
CA ASN A 110 -4.95 -0.37 14.28
C ASN A 110 -4.54 -1.67 13.57
N VAL A 111 -4.52 -2.78 14.30
CA VAL A 111 -4.19 -4.11 13.79
C VAL A 111 -5.06 -4.52 12.60
N HIS A 112 -6.30 -4.03 12.51
CA HIS A 112 -7.30 -4.47 11.54
C HIS A 112 -7.67 -3.43 10.47
N ASN A 113 -7.26 -2.17 10.62
CA ASN A 113 -7.76 -1.09 9.76
C ASN A 113 -6.85 0.15 9.78
N TRP A 114 -7.06 1.02 8.80
CA TRP A 114 -6.56 2.39 8.73
C TRP A 114 -7.56 3.38 9.33
N ALA A 115 -7.05 4.47 9.90
CA ALA A 115 -7.80 5.56 10.52
C ALA A 115 -8.70 5.14 11.71
N ALA A 116 -9.19 6.09 12.52
CA ALA A 116 -10.14 5.77 13.59
C ALA A 116 -11.55 5.45 13.03
N GLU A 117 -11.81 5.91 11.81
CA GLU A 117 -13.08 5.89 11.09
C GLU A 117 -13.34 4.54 10.41
N ASN A 118 -12.44 3.57 10.59
CA ASN A 118 -12.48 2.23 9.98
C ASN A 118 -12.40 2.26 8.45
N VAL A 119 -11.32 2.86 7.94
CA VAL A 119 -10.92 2.81 6.53
C VAL A 119 -10.12 1.54 6.28
N PHE A 120 -10.32 0.91 5.13
CA PHE A 120 -9.59 -0.24 4.61
C PHE A 120 -9.38 -1.35 5.65
N ILE A 121 -10.48 -1.99 6.02
CA ILE A 121 -10.55 -2.99 7.07
C ILE A 121 -10.22 -4.36 6.49
N ASP A 122 -9.37 -5.13 7.19
CA ASP A 122 -8.91 -6.45 6.76
C ASP A 122 -10.04 -7.42 6.38
N THR A 123 -11.11 -7.46 7.14
CA THR A 123 -12.23 -8.41 6.98
C THR A 123 -13.24 -8.00 5.92
N SER A 124 -13.37 -6.71 5.58
CA SER A 124 -14.35 -6.24 4.60
C SER A 124 -13.74 -5.79 3.28
N ASP A 125 -12.51 -5.28 3.28
CA ASP A 125 -11.90 -4.68 2.09
C ASP A 125 -10.91 -5.62 1.40
N LEU A 126 -10.08 -6.35 2.14
CA LEU A 126 -9.10 -7.27 1.53
C LEU A 126 -9.75 -8.39 0.70
N PRO A 127 -10.87 -9.03 1.11
CA PRO A 127 -11.53 -10.05 0.28
C PRO A 127 -12.11 -9.51 -1.03
N LEU A 128 -12.22 -8.18 -1.17
CA LEU A 128 -12.74 -7.52 -2.37
C LEU A 128 -11.62 -7.13 -3.36
N LEU A 129 -10.37 -7.40 -3.01
CA LEU A 129 -9.23 -7.17 -3.91
C LEU A 129 -9.17 -8.25 -4.99
N THR A 130 -8.94 -7.81 -6.22
CA THR A 130 -8.86 -8.65 -7.43
C THR A 130 -7.51 -8.52 -8.13
N ASN A 131 -6.51 -7.95 -7.46
CA ASN A 131 -5.19 -7.63 -7.99
C ASN A 131 -4.16 -8.77 -7.87
N SER A 132 -4.60 -10.03 -7.93
CA SER A 132 -3.70 -11.19 -7.73
C SER A 132 -2.56 -11.27 -8.76
N ASP A 133 -2.78 -10.73 -9.96
CA ASP A 133 -1.79 -10.61 -11.05
C ASP A 133 -1.03 -9.29 -11.05
N ARG A 134 -1.33 -8.37 -10.11
CA ARG A 134 -0.72 -7.05 -9.98
C ARG A 134 -0.62 -6.64 -8.50
N PRO A 135 0.15 -7.40 -7.70
CA PRO A 135 0.35 -7.07 -6.30
C PRO A 135 0.98 -5.67 -6.14
N THR A 136 0.47 -4.90 -5.19
CA THR A 136 1.07 -3.62 -4.77
C THR A 136 2.03 -3.83 -3.62
N PHE A 137 3.07 -2.99 -3.55
CA PHE A 137 3.88 -2.81 -2.34
C PHE A 137 3.29 -1.76 -1.41
#